data_AF-A0A3C2AM60-F1
#
_entry.id   AF-A0A3C2AM60-F1
#
_cell.length_a   1.000
_cell.length_b   1.000
_cell.length_c   1.000
_cell.angle_alpha   90.00
_cell.angle_beta   90.00
_cell.angle_gamma   90.00
#
_symmetry.space_group_name_H-M   'P 1'
#
loop_
_entity.id
_entity.type
_entity.pdbx_description
1 polymer ?
#
loop_
_entity_poly.entity_id
_entity_poly.type
_entity_poly.pdbx_seq_one_letter_code
_entity_poly.pdbx_strand_id
1 'polypeptide(L)'
;MGHYIQLGIEHILDPDGLDHLYFIVSFCLLYTILDLRKIAALVTAFTVGHTITLALAALDKIYVNPDLIEWLIPITILISCLLNYWALLKENEYRTPKGYLIYFVILFFGLIHGLGFSNFLSAMLFEGESIVTPLLGFNIGIEAAQLIIVLMVLLFLSLSDRLLKWKKGVRLLLNTVVTLMVLQMVFA
;
A
#
# COMPACT_ATOMS: atom_id res chain seq x y z
N MET A 1 14.40 -0.03 19.08
CA MET A 1 13.53 -0.95 18.32
C MET A 1 12.05 -0.64 18.50
N GLY A 2 11.49 -0.68 19.72
CA GLY A 2 10.06 -0.41 19.94
C GLY A 2 9.58 0.95 19.42
N HIS A 3 10.35 2.01 19.64
CA HIS A 3 10.06 3.35 19.09
C HIS A 3 9.96 3.36 17.55
N TYR A 4 10.88 2.69 16.85
CA TYR A 4 10.85 2.60 15.38
C TYR A 4 9.66 1.79 14.85
N ILE A 5 9.24 0.74 15.57
CA ILE A 5 8.01 0.00 15.23
C ILE A 5 6.79 0.92 15.34
N GLN A 6 6.72 1.72 16.41
CA GLN A 6 5.63 2.68 16.59
C GLN A 6 5.61 3.72 15.45
N LEU A 7 6.76 4.26 15.06
CA LEU A 7 6.85 5.18 13.92
C LEU A 7 6.35 4.55 12.62
N GLY A 8 6.67 3.27 12.38
CA GLY A 8 6.17 2.55 11.20
C GLY A 8 4.66 2.36 11.22
N ILE A 9 4.07 2.14 12.40
CA ILE A 9 2.61 2.04 12.56
C ILE A 9 1.96 3.42 12.35
N GLU A 10 2.51 4.46 12.97
CA GLU A 10 2.03 5.84 12.85
C GLU A 10 2.09 6.33 11.41
N HIS A 11 3.15 6.00 10.66
CA HIS A 11 3.25 6.29 9.23
C HIS A 11 2.08 5.73 8.41
N ILE A 12 1.63 4.51 8.70
CA ILE A 12 0.51 3.87 7.98
C ILE A 12 -0.86 4.42 8.42
N LEU A 13 -0.95 4.92 9.65
CA LEU A 13 -2.18 5.46 10.23
C LEU A 13 -2.29 6.98 10.14
N ASP A 14 -1.31 7.63 9.52
CA ASP A 14 -1.24 9.08 9.39
C ASP A 14 -2.43 9.60 8.54
N PRO A 15 -3.29 10.48 9.09
CA PRO A 15 -4.36 11.10 8.32
C PRO A 15 -3.87 11.93 7.13
N ASP A 16 -2.64 12.44 7.17
CA ASP A 16 -2.03 13.17 6.07
C ASP A 16 -1.34 12.22 5.05
N GLY A 17 -1.17 10.95 5.41
CA GLY A 17 -0.52 9.88 4.64
C GLY A 17 -1.46 8.70 4.30
N LEU A 18 -2.67 8.99 3.80
CA LEU A 18 -3.68 7.96 3.51
C LEU A 18 -3.40 7.12 2.25
N ASP A 19 -2.29 7.36 1.55
CA ASP A 19 -1.87 6.67 0.34
C ASP A 19 -1.79 5.14 0.55
N HIS A 20 -1.18 4.71 1.66
CA HIS A 20 -1.07 3.30 2.02
C HIS A 20 -2.45 2.68 2.29
N LEU A 21 -3.34 3.39 2.97
CA LEU A 21 -4.70 2.91 3.23
C LEU A 21 -5.47 2.74 1.92
N TYR A 22 -5.42 3.73 1.02
CA TYR A 22 -6.06 3.68 -0.29
C TYR A 22 -5.52 2.54 -1.14
N PHE A 23 -4.21 2.33 -1.12
CA PHE A 23 -3.57 1.21 -1.79
C PHE A 23 -4.06 -0.14 -1.24
N ILE A 24 -4.09 -0.29 0.10
CA ILE A 24 -4.55 -1.51 0.78
C ILE A 24 -6.00 -1.81 0.44
N VAL A 25 -6.88 -0.82 0.56
CA VAL A 25 -8.31 -0.98 0.24
C VAL A 25 -8.45 -1.38 -1.22
N SER A 26 -7.81 -0.65 -2.15
CA SER A 26 -7.87 -0.91 -3.58
C SER A 26 -7.50 -2.36 -3.90
N PHE A 27 -6.34 -2.85 -3.45
CA PHE A 27 -5.94 -4.21 -3.82
C PHE A 27 -6.85 -5.26 -3.17
N CYS A 28 -7.33 -5.06 -1.94
CA CYS A 28 -8.20 -6.01 -1.24
C CYS A 28 -9.53 -6.28 -1.95
N LEU A 29 -10.03 -5.33 -2.76
CA LEU A 29 -11.37 -5.43 -3.38
C LEU A 29 -11.55 -6.67 -4.27
N LEU A 30 -10.47 -7.17 -4.87
CA LEU A 30 -10.50 -8.34 -5.75
C LEU A 30 -10.27 -9.68 -5.04
N TYR A 31 -9.99 -9.65 -3.74
CA TYR A 31 -9.67 -10.85 -2.98
C TYR A 31 -10.71 -11.16 -1.90
N THR A 32 -10.58 -12.35 -1.32
CA THR A 32 -11.42 -12.82 -0.22
C THR A 32 -10.57 -13.27 0.96
N ILE A 33 -11.21 -13.56 2.09
CA ILE A 33 -10.53 -14.12 3.27
C ILE A 33 -9.81 -15.45 2.97
N LEU A 34 -10.20 -16.17 1.91
CA LEU A 34 -9.53 -17.41 1.49
C LEU A 34 -8.17 -17.14 0.82
N ASP A 35 -7.92 -15.92 0.37
CA ASP A 35 -6.69 -15.52 -0.32
C ASP A 35 -5.67 -14.85 0.62
N LEU A 36 -5.86 -14.91 1.95
CA LEU A 36 -4.99 -14.26 2.95
C LEU A 36 -3.49 -14.51 2.72
N ARG A 37 -3.09 -15.73 2.36
CA ARG A 37 -1.67 -16.04 2.08
C ARG A 37 -1.13 -15.29 0.87
N LYS A 38 -1.93 -15.19 -0.20
CA LYS A 38 -1.52 -14.46 -1.42
C LYS A 38 -1.41 -12.98 -1.12
N ILE A 39 -2.39 -12.44 -0.40
CA ILE A 39 -2.44 -11.05 0.02
C ILE A 39 -1.24 -10.70 0.92
N ALA A 40 -0.96 -11.51 1.94
CA ALA A 40 0.18 -11.28 2.81
C ALA A 40 1.48 -11.22 1.99
N ALA A 41 1.66 -12.12 1.01
CA ALA A 41 2.81 -12.06 0.12
C ALA A 41 2.84 -10.81 -0.79
N LEU A 42 1.69 -10.22 -1.16
CA LEU A 42 1.64 -8.95 -1.88
C LEU A 42 2.03 -7.78 -0.97
N VAL A 43 1.53 -7.75 0.28
CA VAL A 43 1.91 -6.76 1.28
C VAL A 43 3.42 -6.82 1.52
N THR A 44 3.97 -8.01 1.78
CA THR A 44 5.42 -8.20 1.94
C THR A 44 6.19 -7.75 0.69
N ALA A 45 5.70 -8.03 -0.52
CA ALA A 45 6.36 -7.57 -1.74
C ALA A 45 6.42 -6.03 -1.83
N PHE A 46 5.32 -5.35 -1.45
CA PHE A 46 5.29 -3.90 -1.33
C PHE A 46 6.29 -3.40 -0.28
N THR A 47 6.26 -3.95 0.93
CA THR A 47 7.16 -3.55 2.03
C THR A 47 8.63 -3.78 1.67
N VAL A 48 8.95 -4.87 0.97
CA VAL A 48 10.32 -5.13 0.46
C VAL A 48 10.74 -4.05 -0.52
N GLY A 49 9.90 -3.70 -1.51
CA GLY A 49 10.18 -2.60 -2.43
C GLY A 49 10.39 -1.28 -1.68
N HIS A 50 9.48 -0.95 -0.77
CA HIS A 50 9.53 0.23 0.06
C HIS A 50 10.82 0.32 0.88
N THR A 51 11.20 -0.78 1.52
CA THR A 51 12.44 -0.88 2.30
C THR A 51 13.67 -0.59 1.45
N ILE A 52 13.73 -1.11 0.22
CA ILE A 52 14.89 -0.97 -0.67
C ILE A 52 15.15 0.51 -0.99
N THR A 53 14.13 1.24 -1.44
CA THR A 53 14.30 2.65 -1.82
C THR A 53 14.48 3.55 -0.62
N LEU A 54 13.79 3.26 0.48
CA LEU A 54 13.98 3.96 1.75
C LEU A 54 15.43 3.83 2.25
N ALA A 55 15.99 2.62 2.22
CA ALA A 55 17.38 2.37 2.59
C ALA A 55 18.38 3.06 1.67
N LEU A 56 18.16 3.00 0.36
CA LEU A 56 19.05 3.63 -0.62
C LEU A 56 19.05 5.15 -0.49
N ALA A 57 17.89 5.76 -0.28
CA ALA A 57 17.76 7.19 -0.11
C ALA A 57 18.34 7.65 1.24
N ALA A 58 18.10 6.92 2.33
CA ALA A 58 18.68 7.18 3.64
C ALA A 58 20.22 7.03 3.70
N LEU A 59 20.82 6.33 2.73
CA LEU A 59 22.27 6.21 2.55
C LEU A 59 22.83 7.20 1.51
N ASP A 60 22.02 8.19 1.10
CA ASP A 60 22.33 9.17 0.06
C ASP A 60 22.81 8.53 -1.27
N LYS A 61 22.33 7.31 -1.59
CA LYS A 61 22.70 6.59 -2.83
C LYS A 61 21.83 6.96 -4.01
N ILE A 62 20.60 7.39 -3.76
CA ILE A 62 19.66 7.83 -4.77
C ILE A 62 19.01 9.13 -4.33
N TYR A 63 18.84 10.05 -5.27
CA TYR A 63 18.06 11.26 -5.08
C TYR A 63 17.08 11.36 -6.25
N VAL A 64 15.80 11.50 -5.92
CA VAL A 64 14.73 11.72 -6.89
C VAL A 64 13.94 12.93 -6.43
N ASN A 65 13.47 13.74 -7.38
CA ASN A 65 12.68 14.93 -7.06
C ASN A 65 11.44 14.54 -6.22
N PRO A 66 11.27 15.08 -4.99
CA PRO A 66 10.10 14.81 -4.15
C PRO A 66 8.77 15.08 -4.87
N ASP A 67 8.65 16.17 -5.62
CA ASP A 67 7.43 16.53 -6.36
C ASP A 67 7.03 15.43 -7.36
N LEU A 68 8.03 14.80 -8.00
CA LEU A 68 7.80 13.69 -8.92
C LEU A 68 7.32 12.45 -8.16
N ILE A 69 7.87 12.17 -6.99
CA ILE A 69 7.49 11.01 -6.17
C ILE A 69 6.09 11.18 -5.59
N GLU A 70 5.80 12.34 -5.01
CA GLU A 70 4.48 12.71 -4.51
C GLU A 70 3.42 12.62 -5.60
N TRP A 71 3.76 12.96 -6.85
CA TRP A 71 2.88 12.76 -7.99
C TRP A 71 2.77 11.30 -8.44
N LEU A 72 3.86 10.52 -8.41
CA LEU A 72 3.86 9.12 -8.84
C LEU A 72 3.12 8.18 -7.88
N ILE A 73 3.18 8.44 -6.57
CA ILE A 73 2.48 7.66 -5.54
C ILE A 73 0.98 7.49 -5.87
N PRO A 74 0.16 8.55 -5.98
CA PRO A 74 -1.25 8.43 -6.30
C PRO A 74 -1.48 7.86 -7.71
N ILE A 75 -0.60 8.12 -8.68
CA ILE A 75 -0.69 7.52 -10.02
C ILE A 75 -0.60 5.99 -9.95
N THR A 76 0.28 5.42 -9.14
CA THR A 76 0.34 3.95 -8.96
C THR A 76 -0.95 3.37 -8.36
N ILE A 77 -1.58 4.10 -7.44
CA ILE A 77 -2.86 3.71 -6.84
C ILE A 77 -4.01 3.83 -7.86
N LEU A 78 -4.02 4.87 -8.70
CA LEU A 78 -5.00 5.01 -9.79
C LEU A 78 -4.93 3.85 -10.77
N ILE A 79 -3.73 3.39 -11.12
CA ILE A 79 -3.57 2.20 -11.96
C ILE A 79 -4.25 0.99 -11.31
N SER A 80 -4.06 0.79 -10.00
CA SER A 80 -4.74 -0.27 -9.22
C SER A 80 -6.27 -0.13 -9.31
N CYS A 81 -6.80 1.08 -9.13
CA CYS A 81 -8.23 1.37 -9.20
C CYS A 81 -8.82 1.11 -10.60
N LEU A 82 -8.10 1.46 -11.66
CA LEU A 82 -8.51 1.21 -13.05
C LEU A 82 -8.54 -0.29 -13.37
N LEU A 83 -7.53 -1.03 -12.90
CA LEU A 83 -7.50 -2.50 -13.02
C LEU A 83 -8.68 -3.15 -12.28
N ASN A 84 -9.04 -2.61 -11.12
CA ASN A 84 -10.22 -3.05 -10.38
C ASN A 84 -11.51 -2.82 -11.16
N TYR A 85 -11.71 -1.64 -11.76
CA TYR A 85 -12.88 -1.40 -12.62
C TYR A 85 -12.96 -2.39 -13.77
N TRP A 86 -11.85 -2.61 -14.47
CA TRP A 86 -11.79 -3.59 -15.55
C TRP A 86 -12.15 -5.01 -15.09
N ALA A 87 -11.69 -5.41 -13.91
CA ALA A 87 -12.00 -6.72 -13.35
C ALA A 87 -13.44 -6.85 -12.83
N LEU A 88 -13.96 -5.82 -12.16
CA LEU A 88 -15.29 -5.81 -11.53
C LEU A 88 -16.44 -5.71 -12.54
N LEU A 89 -16.22 -4.99 -13.65
CA LEU A 89 -17.21 -4.77 -14.71
C LEU A 89 -17.31 -5.94 -15.71
N LYS A 90 -16.34 -6.86 -15.73
CA LYS A 90 -16.38 -8.05 -16.59
C LYS A 90 -17.45 -9.03 -16.08
N GLU A 91 -18.22 -9.60 -17.00
CA GLU A 91 -19.38 -10.46 -16.66
C GLU A 91 -19.00 -11.79 -16.00
N ASN A 92 -17.85 -12.37 -16.39
CA ASN A 92 -17.34 -13.60 -15.78
C ASN A 92 -16.82 -13.34 -14.36
N GLU A 93 -17.13 -14.24 -13.43
CA GLU A 93 -16.74 -14.22 -12.00
C GLU A 93 -15.39 -13.52 -11.76
N TYR A 94 -15.34 -12.61 -10.78
CA TYR A 94 -14.17 -11.80 -10.45
C TYR A 94 -12.90 -12.64 -10.47
N ARG A 95 -12.08 -12.45 -11.50
CA ARG A 95 -10.83 -13.16 -11.62
C ARG A 95 -9.76 -12.31 -10.97
N THR A 96 -9.20 -12.83 -9.88
CA THR A 96 -7.92 -12.35 -9.39
C THR A 96 -6.90 -12.40 -10.55
N PRO A 97 -6.02 -11.38 -10.67
CA PRO A 97 -4.92 -11.43 -11.63
C PRO A 97 -4.15 -12.74 -11.43
N LYS A 98 -4.04 -13.54 -12.49
CA LYS A 98 -3.30 -14.80 -12.45
C LYS A 98 -1.84 -14.56 -12.83
N GLY A 99 -0.92 -15.10 -12.03
CA GLY A 99 0.51 -15.15 -12.34
C GLY A 99 1.38 -14.29 -11.43
N TYR A 100 2.70 -14.48 -11.54
CA TYR A 100 3.69 -13.81 -10.69
C TYR A 100 3.86 -12.32 -10.98
N LEU A 101 3.34 -11.84 -12.12
CA LEU A 101 3.48 -10.44 -12.56
C LEU A 101 2.94 -9.44 -11.53
N ILE A 102 1.85 -9.77 -10.84
CA ILE A 102 1.26 -8.88 -9.84
C ILE A 102 2.24 -8.61 -8.68
N TYR A 103 3.05 -9.58 -8.27
CA TYR A 103 4.03 -9.38 -7.21
C TYR A 103 5.13 -8.40 -7.65
N PHE A 104 5.57 -8.47 -8.90
CA PHE A 104 6.53 -7.51 -9.45
C PHE A 104 5.96 -6.10 -9.54
N VAL A 105 4.69 -5.97 -9.96
CA VAL A 105 4.01 -4.66 -10.01
C VAL A 105 3.88 -4.06 -8.61
N ILE A 106 3.45 -4.84 -7.63
CA ILE A 106 3.28 -4.38 -6.25
C ILE A 106 4.64 -4.04 -5.60
N LEU A 107 5.67 -4.83 -5.87
CA LEU A 107 7.05 -4.50 -5.45
C LEU A 107 7.51 -3.18 -6.07
N PHE A 108 7.24 -2.96 -7.36
CA PHE A 108 7.58 -1.70 -8.04
C PHE A 108 6.82 -0.50 -7.45
N PHE A 109 5.55 -0.66 -7.10
CA PHE A 109 4.81 0.38 -6.38
C PHE A 109 5.41 0.67 -5.01
N GLY A 110 5.86 -0.37 -4.29
CA GLY A 110 6.63 -0.24 -3.06
C GLY A 110 7.89 0.59 -3.25
N LEU A 111 8.68 0.33 -4.31
CA LEU A 111 9.88 1.12 -4.63
C LEU A 111 9.55 2.62 -4.74
N ILE A 112 8.48 2.97 -5.45
CA ILE A 112 8.05 4.37 -5.62
C ILE A 112 7.62 4.97 -4.28
N HIS A 113 6.77 4.28 -3.50
CA HIS A 113 6.30 4.76 -2.21
C HIS A 113 7.44 4.98 -1.21
N GLY A 114 8.46 4.10 -1.19
CA GLY A 114 9.62 4.23 -0.29
C GLY A 114 10.44 5.50 -0.47
N LEU A 115 10.39 6.11 -1.66
CA LEU A 115 11.06 7.38 -1.92
C LEU A 115 10.35 8.56 -1.25
N GLY A 116 9.02 8.49 -1.05
CA GLY A 116 8.23 9.61 -0.51
C GLY A 116 8.55 9.92 0.95
N PHE A 117 8.98 8.91 1.73
CA PHE A 117 9.29 9.05 3.14
C PHE A 117 10.80 9.18 3.44
N SER A 118 11.63 9.19 2.41
CA SER A 118 13.09 9.09 2.55
C SER A 118 13.75 10.30 3.21
N ASN A 119 13.29 11.51 2.92
CA ASN A 119 13.83 12.74 3.51
C ASN A 119 13.60 12.79 5.03
N PHE A 120 12.43 12.32 5.49
CA PHE A 120 12.09 12.23 6.91
C PHE A 120 13.00 11.23 7.63
N LEU A 121 13.17 10.02 7.08
CA LEU A 121 14.02 9.02 7.70
C LEU A 121 15.49 9.44 7.71
N SER A 122 15.97 10.07 6.62
CA SER A 122 17.35 10.60 6.55
C SER A 122 17.61 11.60 7.66
N ALA A 123 16.68 12.53 7.91
CA ALA A 123 16.75 13.50 9.01
C ALA A 123 16.83 12.82 10.40
N MET A 124 16.18 11.68 10.57
CA MET A 124 16.19 10.89 11.83
C MET A 124 17.48 10.11 12.07
N LEU A 125 18.25 9.82 11.03
CA LEU A 125 19.45 8.97 11.11
C LEU A 125 20.74 9.74 11.43
N PHE A 126 20.66 11.07 11.62
CA PHE A 126 21.82 11.98 11.79
C PHE A 126 22.60 11.86 13.11
N GLU A 127 22.34 10.85 13.97
CA GLU A 127 23.03 10.68 15.26
C GLU A 127 24.14 9.61 15.29
N GLY A 128 24.64 9.17 14.12
CA GLY A 128 25.77 8.23 14.07
C GLY A 128 25.44 6.79 14.51
N GLU A 129 24.16 6.47 14.63
CA GLU A 129 23.68 5.09 14.86
C GLU A 129 23.61 4.28 13.55
N SER A 130 23.70 2.96 13.67
CA SER A 130 23.51 2.03 12.54
C SER A 130 22.07 2.12 12.00
N ILE A 131 21.92 2.42 10.71
CA ILE A 131 20.64 2.48 9.97
C ILE A 131 19.80 1.20 10.07
N VAL A 132 20.43 0.06 10.37
CA VAL A 132 19.76 -1.25 10.36
C VAL A 132 18.64 -1.33 11.38
N THR A 133 18.87 -0.88 12.61
CA THR A 133 17.85 -0.98 13.68
C THR A 133 16.65 -0.06 13.45
N PRO A 134 16.83 1.23 13.08
CA PRO A 134 15.74 2.10 12.68
C PRO A 134 14.94 1.56 11.50
N LEU A 135 15.63 1.17 10.42
CA LEU A 135 15.00 0.71 9.19
C LEU A 135 14.22 -0.59 9.41
N LEU A 136 14.81 -1.56 10.13
CA LEU A 136 14.13 -2.83 10.42
C LEU A 136 12.91 -2.62 11.32
N GLY A 137 13.03 -1.81 12.37
CA GLY A 137 11.91 -1.52 13.27
C GLY A 137 10.76 -0.82 12.55
N PHE A 138 11.07 0.19 11.74
CA PHE A 138 10.11 0.93 10.94
C PHE A 138 9.34 0.01 9.97
N ASN A 139 10.03 -0.84 9.21
CA ASN A 139 9.39 -1.73 8.25
C ASN A 139 8.58 -2.86 8.92
N ILE A 140 8.98 -3.33 10.10
CA ILE A 140 8.16 -4.26 10.91
C ILE A 140 6.86 -3.57 11.35
N GLY A 141 6.93 -2.30 11.75
CA GLY A 141 5.76 -1.49 12.09
C GLY A 141 4.80 -1.33 10.90
N ILE A 142 5.35 -1.00 9.74
CA ILE A 142 4.61 -0.90 8.48
C ILE A 142 3.91 -2.24 8.17
N GLU A 143 4.66 -3.34 8.07
CA GLU A 143 4.09 -4.63 7.67
C GLU A 143 2.99 -5.09 8.64
N ALA A 144 3.20 -4.90 9.95
CA ALA A 144 2.20 -5.22 10.97
C ALA A 144 0.92 -4.38 10.80
N ALA A 145 1.03 -3.06 10.63
CA ALA A 145 -0.12 -2.18 10.41
C ALA A 145 -0.87 -2.55 9.12
N GLN A 146 -0.14 -2.77 8.02
CA GLN A 146 -0.73 -3.14 6.74
C GLN A 146 -1.51 -4.46 6.83
N LEU A 147 -0.95 -5.50 7.47
CA LEU A 147 -1.61 -6.80 7.64
C LEU A 147 -2.87 -6.71 8.51
N ILE A 148 -2.87 -5.85 9.55
CA ILE A 148 -4.05 -5.60 10.37
C ILE A 148 -5.15 -4.93 9.54
N ILE A 149 -4.81 -3.89 8.77
CA ILE A 149 -5.77 -3.20 7.88
C ILE A 149 -6.34 -4.15 6.85
N VAL A 150 -5.50 -4.97 6.22
CA VAL A 150 -5.94 -6.01 5.29
C VAL A 150 -6.97 -6.93 5.94
N LEU A 151 -6.69 -7.43 7.14
CA LEU A 151 -7.62 -8.31 7.84
C LEU A 151 -8.96 -7.62 8.09
N MET A 152 -8.94 -6.36 8.55
CA MET A 152 -10.16 -5.57 8.75
C MET A 152 -10.95 -5.39 7.46
N VAL A 153 -10.31 -5.04 6.35
CA VAL A 153 -10.95 -4.86 5.04
C VAL A 153 -11.56 -6.18 4.54
N LEU A 154 -10.85 -7.29 4.64
CA LEU A 154 -11.36 -8.59 4.19
C LEU A 154 -12.52 -9.10 5.07
N LEU A 155 -12.47 -8.85 6.38
CA LEU A 155 -13.58 -9.16 7.28
C LEU A 155 -14.81 -8.33 6.94
N PHE A 156 -14.64 -7.03 6.69
CA PHE A 156 -15.70 -6.15 6.23
C PHE A 156 -16.31 -6.65 4.91
N LEU A 157 -15.48 -6.96 3.91
CA LEU A 157 -15.93 -7.48 2.62
C LEU A 157 -16.67 -8.82 2.78
N SER A 158 -16.14 -9.74 3.59
CA SER A 158 -16.77 -11.03 3.88
C SER A 158 -18.14 -10.88 4.56
N LEU A 159 -18.25 -9.95 5.51
CA LEU A 159 -19.52 -9.64 6.16
C LEU A 159 -20.50 -9.00 5.17
N SER A 160 -20.04 -8.03 4.37
CA SER A 160 -20.86 -7.38 3.34
C SER A 160 -21.38 -8.40 2.31
N ASP A 161 -20.57 -9.38 1.93
CA ASP A 161 -20.95 -10.45 1.00
C ASP A 161 -21.98 -11.42 1.58
N ARG A 162 -22.01 -11.57 2.90
CA ARG A 162 -23.01 -12.40 3.59
C ARG A 162 -24.34 -11.66 3.77
N LEU A 163 -24.27 -10.37 4.10
CA LEU A 163 -25.44 -9.56 4.42
C LEU A 163 -26.12 -8.95 3.19
N LEU A 164 -25.35 -8.60 2.16
CA LEU A 164 -25.83 -7.90 0.97
C LEU A 164 -25.79 -8.80 -0.25
N LYS A 165 -26.88 -8.82 -1.02
CA LYS A 165 -26.93 -9.53 -2.32
C LYS A 165 -26.12 -8.82 -3.41
N TRP A 166 -25.69 -7.58 -3.17
CA TRP A 166 -25.03 -6.71 -4.16
C TRP A 166 -23.51 -6.64 -4.01
N LYS A 167 -22.85 -7.80 -4.02
CA LYS A 167 -21.39 -7.95 -3.84
C LYS A 167 -20.56 -7.10 -4.81
N LYS A 168 -20.98 -7.02 -6.08
CA LYS A 168 -20.36 -6.18 -7.14
C LYS A 168 -20.47 -4.70 -6.79
N GLY A 169 -21.66 -4.28 -6.36
CA GLY A 169 -21.95 -2.87 -6.06
C GLY A 169 -21.12 -2.35 -4.91
N VAL A 170 -20.99 -3.11 -3.82
CA VAL A 170 -20.18 -2.70 -2.65
C VAL A 170 -18.73 -2.47 -3.07
N ARG A 171 -18.12 -3.41 -3.81
CA ARG A 171 -16.74 -3.26 -4.29
C ARG A 171 -16.57 -2.11 -5.26
N LEU A 172 -17.50 -1.93 -6.20
CA LEU A 172 -17.47 -0.80 -7.14
C LEU A 172 -17.60 0.54 -6.41
N LEU A 173 -18.46 0.62 -5.40
CA LEU A 173 -18.63 1.83 -4.60
C LEU A 173 -17.34 2.15 -3.83
N LEU A 174 -16.75 1.16 -3.14
CA LEU A 174 -15.48 1.35 -2.45
C LEU A 174 -14.36 1.76 -3.42
N ASN A 175 -14.24 1.09 -4.57
CA ASN A 175 -13.26 1.44 -5.60
C ASN A 175 -13.45 2.87 -6.09
N THR A 176 -14.70 3.31 -6.22
CA THR A 176 -15.03 4.68 -6.65
C THR A 176 -14.68 5.70 -5.59
N VAL A 177 -14.97 5.43 -4.32
CA VAL A 177 -14.54 6.30 -3.21
C VAL A 177 -13.02 6.43 -3.21
N VAL A 178 -12.28 5.32 -3.26
CA VAL A 178 -10.81 5.34 -3.32
C VAL A 178 -10.32 6.11 -4.55
N THR A 179 -10.90 5.87 -5.73
CA THR A 179 -10.52 6.58 -6.96
C THR A 179 -10.68 8.10 -6.81
N LEU A 180 -11.80 8.56 -6.23
CA LEU A 180 -12.05 9.99 -6.03
C LEU A 180 -11.08 10.61 -5.04
N MET A 181 -10.77 9.92 -3.93
CA MET A 181 -9.79 10.40 -2.95
C MET A 181 -8.38 10.48 -3.55
N VAL A 182 -7.99 9.47 -4.33
CA VAL A 182 -6.67 9.47 -5.00
C VAL A 182 -6.61 10.54 -6.09
N LEU A 183 -7.70 10.80 -6.82
CA LEU A 183 -7.74 11.92 -7.77
C LEU A 183 -7.56 13.26 -7.07
N GLN A 184 -8.11 13.45 -5.88
CA GLN A 184 -7.87 14.67 -5.09
C GLN A 184 -6.38 14.81 -4.76
N MET A 185 -5.68 13.73 -4.40
CA MET A 185 -4.23 13.76 -4.16
C MET A 185 -3.41 14.13 -5.40
N VAL A 186 -3.85 13.74 -6.60
CA VAL A 186 -3.14 14.08 -7.86
C VAL A 186 -3.23 15.58 -8.17
N PHE A 187 -4.29 16.25 -7.72
CA PHE A 187 -4.59 17.66 -8.07
C PHE A 187 -4.52 18.62 -6.87
N ALA A 188 -4.12 18.14 -5.70
CA ALA A 188 -3.86 18.96 -4.52
C ALA A 188 -2.50 19.67 -4.63
#